data_AF-A0A938P1X3-F1
#
_entry.id   AF-A0A938P1X3-F1
#
_cell.length_a   1.000
_cell.length_b   1.000
_cell.length_c   1.000
_cell.angle_alpha   90.00
_cell.angle_beta   90.00
_cell.angle_gamma   90.00
#
_symmetry.space_group_name_H-M   'P 1'
#
loop_
_entity.id
_entity.type
_entity.pdbx_description
1 polymer ?
#
loop_
_entity_poly.entity_id
_entity_poly.type
_entity_poly.pdbx_seq_one_letter_code
_entity_poly.pdbx_strand_id
1 'polypeptide(L)'
;MAKTKYIMHDCAYCHKMTKMELVGEMLKEGDESPSQKVWYRCTRCKHSALLDKQNLVQTKRGDAIKIDRSSCTTYSKELVYAVGQMIYHLEWDDVGKVVAKRKTSDGTQSITVSFEKLGERRLIENLAPSIEPKIAEIIPAQL
;
A
#
# COMPACT_ATOMS: atom_id res chain seq x y z
N MET A 1 -4.84 26.87 30.30
CA MET A 1 -3.64 26.11 29.86
C MET A 1 -4.00 25.38 28.58
N ALA A 2 -3.48 25.80 27.42
CA ALA A 2 -3.79 25.15 26.14
C ALA A 2 -3.09 23.78 26.10
N LYS A 3 -3.86 22.70 25.89
CA LYS A 3 -3.30 21.34 25.74
C LYS A 3 -2.52 21.27 24.43
N THR A 4 -1.20 21.39 24.48
CA THR A 4 -0.33 21.22 23.31
C THR A 4 -0.53 19.83 22.72
N LYS A 5 -1.03 19.75 21.49
CA LYS A 5 -1.19 18.49 20.76
C LYS A 5 0.16 18.09 20.19
N TYR A 6 0.51 16.81 20.28
CA TYR A 6 1.75 16.26 19.74
C TYR A 6 1.44 15.14 18.77
N ILE A 7 2.30 14.98 17.76
CA ILE A 7 2.26 13.88 16.79
C ILE A 7 3.64 13.22 16.69
N MET A 8 3.67 11.97 16.25
CA MET A 8 4.91 11.30 15.83
C MET A 8 4.99 11.38 14.31
N HIS A 9 6.02 12.02 13.78
CA HIS A 9 6.22 12.16 12.33
C HIS A 9 7.71 12.10 12.01
N ASP A 10 8.06 11.70 10.78
CA ASP A 10 9.43 11.88 10.30
C ASP A 10 9.70 13.37 10.09
N CYS A 11 10.86 13.84 10.52
CA CYS A 11 11.24 15.22 10.29
C CYS A 11 12.01 15.35 8.97
N ALA A 12 11.54 16.20 8.05
CA ALA A 12 12.23 16.49 6.79
C ALA A 12 13.68 17.01 6.96
N TYR A 13 14.04 17.52 8.14
CA TYR A 13 15.38 18.03 8.42
C TYR A 13 16.26 17.01 9.13
N CYS A 14 15.72 16.34 10.15
CA CYS A 14 16.50 15.40 10.95
C CYS A 14 16.28 13.93 10.56
N HIS A 15 15.48 13.65 9.52
CA HIS A 15 15.18 12.34 8.90
C HIS A 15 14.98 11.19 9.90
N LYS A 16 14.36 11.52 11.04
CA LYS A 16 14.11 10.59 12.14
C LYS A 16 12.66 10.73 12.57
N MET A 17 12.05 9.61 12.95
CA MET A 17 10.73 9.60 13.55
C MET A 17 10.81 10.25 14.93
N THR A 18 10.16 11.40 15.08
CA THR A 18 10.30 12.21 16.30
C THR A 18 8.95 12.81 16.69
N LYS A 19 8.86 13.16 17.97
CA LYS A 19 7.73 13.91 18.50
C LYS A 19 7.77 15.32 17.93
N MET A 20 6.68 15.74 17.31
CA MET A 20 6.47 17.10 16.85
C MET A 20 5.30 17.75 17.60
N GLU A 21 5.48 19.01 18.00
CA GLU A 21 4.49 19.80 18.71
C GLU A 21 3.67 20.66 17.74
N LEU A 22 2.37 20.74 17.96
CA LEU A 22 1.48 21.61 17.19
C LEU A 22 1.76 23.07 17.52
N VAL A 23 2.18 23.85 16.53
CA VAL A 23 2.45 25.29 16.66
C VAL A 23 1.23 26.12 16.29
N GLY A 24 0.52 25.74 15.22
CA GLY A 24 -0.66 26.46 14.75
C GLY A 24 -1.38 25.74 13.62
N GLU A 25 -2.69 25.93 13.56
CA GLU A 25 -3.54 25.42 12.48
C GLU A 25 -3.92 26.55 11.53
N MET A 26 -3.76 26.33 10.21
CA MET A 26 -4.31 27.24 9.21
C MET A 26 -5.76 26.82 8.95
N LEU A 27 -6.69 27.47 9.63
CA LEU A 27 -8.11 27.43 9.25
C LEU A 27 -8.28 28.44 8.12
N LYS A 28 -8.50 27.95 6.91
CA LYS A 28 -8.91 28.82 5.81
C LYS A 28 -10.37 29.15 6.03
N GLU A 29 -10.65 30.38 6.45
CA GLU A 29 -12.01 30.90 6.56
C GLU A 29 -12.58 31.07 5.14
N GLY A 30 -13.56 30.23 4.76
CA GLY A 30 -14.37 30.46 3.56
C GLY A 30 -14.15 29.55 2.33
N ASP A 31 -13.74 28.29 2.47
CA ASP A 31 -13.80 27.34 1.34
C ASP A 31 -14.16 25.92 1.83
N GLU A 32 -15.21 25.32 1.25
CA GLU A 32 -15.76 23.99 1.56
C GLU A 32 -14.83 22.81 1.21
N SER A 33 -13.53 23.07 1.06
CA SER A 33 -12.50 22.05 0.86
C SER A 33 -11.51 22.10 2.04
N PRO A 34 -11.50 21.10 2.95
CA PRO A 34 -10.69 21.14 4.17
C PRO A 34 -9.20 20.95 3.83
N SER A 35 -8.52 22.02 3.45
CA SER A 35 -7.06 22.08 3.38
C SER A 35 -6.53 22.16 4.82
N GLN A 36 -6.53 21.01 5.50
CA GLN A 36 -6.16 20.87 6.91
C GLN A 36 -4.63 20.93 7.08
N LYS A 37 -3.99 21.98 6.57
CA LYS A 37 -2.55 22.19 6.71
C LYS A 37 -2.24 22.79 8.08
N VAL A 38 -1.24 22.23 8.74
CA VAL A 38 -0.95 22.49 10.14
C VAL A 38 0.56 22.60 10.33
N TRP A 39 0.97 23.59 11.11
CA TRP A 39 2.36 23.78 11.48
C TRP A 39 2.72 22.93 12.68
N TYR A 40 3.72 22.08 12.50
CA TYR A 40 4.34 21.35 13.58
C TYR A 40 5.81 21.71 13.72
N ARG A 41 6.31 21.67 14.94
CA ARG A 41 7.71 21.91 15.27
C ARG A 41 8.35 20.63 15.78
N CYS A 42 9.49 20.29 15.22
CA CYS A 42 10.27 19.16 15.67
C CYS A 42 10.87 19.43 17.06
N THR A 43 10.64 18.54 18.03
CA THR A 43 11.24 18.69 19.38
C THR A 43 12.76 18.46 19.40
N ARG A 44 13.33 17.84 18.36
CA ARG A 44 14.77 17.57 18.23
C ARG A 44 15.52 18.71 17.56
N CYS A 45 15.18 18.98 16.30
CA CYS A 45 15.88 20.00 15.51
C CYS A 45 15.21 21.38 15.52
N LYS A 46 14.10 21.57 16.25
CA LYS A 46 13.34 22.84 16.40
C LYS A 46 12.84 23.49 15.10
N HIS A 47 13.10 22.89 13.95
CA HIS A 47 12.53 23.30 12.67
C HIS A 47 11.03 23.06 12.64
N SER A 48 10.32 24.03 12.07
CA SER A 48 8.88 23.98 11.88
C SER A 48 8.57 23.60 10.44
N ALA A 49 7.60 22.71 10.24
CA ALA A 49 7.20 22.21 8.94
C ALA A 49 5.67 22.22 8.83
N LEU A 50 5.18 22.44 7.61
CA LEU A 50 3.76 22.39 7.30
C LEU A 50 3.39 20.95 6.91
N LEU A 51 2.45 20.36 7.64
CA LEU A 51 1.96 19.00 7.42
C LEU A 51 0.44 19.02 7.20
N ASP A 52 -0.04 18.19 6.30
CA ASP A 52 -1.48 18.05 6.05
C ASP A 52 -2.10 17.01 7.01
N LYS A 53 -3.17 17.35 7.74
CA LYS A 53 -3.81 16.43 8.68
C LYS A 53 -4.29 15.14 8.01
N GLN A 54 -4.68 15.16 6.74
CA GLN A 54 -5.12 13.94 6.06
C GLN A 54 -3.95 12.96 5.86
N ASN A 55 -2.74 13.48 5.61
CA ASN A 55 -1.55 12.65 5.47
C ASN A 55 -1.06 12.10 6.83
N LEU A 56 -1.25 12.86 7.92
CA LEU A 56 -0.93 12.41 9.28
C LEU A 56 -1.79 11.23 9.76
N VAL A 57 -3.00 11.06 9.23
CA VAL A 57 -3.85 9.91 9.54
C VAL A 57 -3.40 8.67 8.77
N GLN A 58 -2.78 8.82 7.60
CA GLN A 58 -2.30 7.70 6.80
C GLN A 58 -1.13 6.98 7.49
N THR A 59 -0.24 7.68 8.20
CA THR A 59 0.86 7.05 8.96
C THR A 59 0.40 6.36 10.25
N LYS A 60 -0.81 6.64 10.74
CA LYS A 60 -1.45 5.90 11.84
C LYS A 60 -2.21 4.66 11.37
N ARG A 61 -2.49 4.53 10.08
CA ARG A 61 -2.94 3.26 9.50
C ARG A 61 -1.73 2.41 9.14
N GLY A 62 -1.02 1.98 10.18
CA GLY A 62 -0.74 0.55 10.26
C GLY A 62 -2.11 -0.12 10.25
N ASP A 63 -2.61 -0.36 9.04
CA ASP A 63 -3.86 -0.99 8.74
C ASP A 63 -3.69 -2.45 9.15
N ALA A 64 -3.68 -2.69 10.46
CA ALA A 64 -4.10 -3.93 11.06
C ALA A 64 -5.60 -4.09 10.77
N ILE A 65 -5.98 -4.09 9.49
CA ILE A 65 -7.16 -4.80 9.05
C ILE A 65 -6.87 -6.22 9.50
N LYS A 66 -7.57 -6.66 10.53
CA LYS A 66 -7.63 -8.07 10.90
C LYS A 66 -8.04 -8.80 9.64
N ILE A 67 -7.06 -9.39 8.98
CA ILE A 67 -7.22 -10.06 7.71
C ILE A 67 -8.04 -11.32 8.00
N ASP A 68 -9.32 -11.27 7.64
CA ASP A 68 -10.17 -12.43 7.71
C ASP A 68 -9.76 -13.40 6.58
N ARG A 69 -9.10 -14.49 6.95
CA ARG A 69 -8.62 -15.53 6.02
C ARG A 69 -9.73 -16.11 5.15
N SER A 70 -11.00 -15.96 5.57
CA SER A 70 -12.16 -16.50 4.87
C SER A 70 -12.58 -15.68 3.65
N SER A 71 -12.10 -14.44 3.51
CA SER A 71 -12.37 -13.56 2.35
C SER A 71 -11.17 -13.36 1.42
N CYS A 72 -10.05 -14.07 1.69
CA CYS A 72 -8.81 -13.89 0.94
C CYS A 72 -8.80 -14.74 -0.34
N THR A 73 -8.51 -14.12 -1.47
CA THR A 73 -8.30 -14.85 -2.73
C THR A 73 -6.86 -15.35 -2.80
N THR A 74 -6.64 -16.63 -3.07
CA THR A 74 -5.27 -17.13 -3.28
C THR A 74 -4.66 -16.49 -4.53
N TYR A 75 -3.42 -16.05 -4.41
CA TYR A 75 -2.65 -15.50 -5.53
C TYR A 75 -2.45 -16.57 -6.62
N SER A 76 -2.81 -16.22 -7.85
CA SER A 76 -2.45 -16.93 -9.06
C SER A 76 -2.12 -15.92 -10.15
N LYS A 77 -1.06 -16.21 -10.90
CA LYS A 77 -0.60 -15.43 -12.07
C LYS A 77 -1.65 -15.33 -13.18
N GLU A 78 -2.62 -16.24 -13.19
CA GLU A 78 -3.69 -16.33 -14.20
C GLU A 78 -4.89 -15.44 -13.85
N LEU A 79 -5.06 -15.11 -12.58
CA LEU A 79 -6.17 -14.31 -12.09
C LEU A 79 -5.89 -12.82 -12.26
N VAL A 80 -6.96 -12.04 -12.29
CA VAL A 80 -6.95 -10.58 -12.37
C VAL A 80 -7.50 -10.04 -11.07
N TYR A 81 -6.80 -9.07 -10.47
CA TYR A 81 -7.13 -8.55 -9.15
C TYR A 81 -7.52 -7.07 -9.21
N ALA A 82 -8.43 -6.67 -8.33
CA ALA A 82 -8.83 -5.27 -8.16
C ALA A 82 -8.00 -4.57 -7.08
N VAL A 83 -7.77 -3.26 -7.25
CA VAL A 83 -7.17 -2.43 -6.19
C VAL A 83 -8.08 -2.45 -4.96
N GLY A 84 -7.51 -2.74 -3.79
CA GLY A 84 -8.23 -2.93 -2.53
C GLY A 84 -8.57 -4.38 -2.21
N GLN A 85 -8.41 -5.32 -3.14
CA GLN A 85 -8.66 -6.75 -2.91
C GLN A 85 -7.58 -7.37 -2.01
N MET A 86 -7.98 -8.37 -1.23
CA MET A 86 -7.10 -9.14 -0.35
C MET A 86 -6.60 -10.39 -1.05
N ILE A 87 -5.29 -10.58 -1.06
CA ILE A 87 -4.61 -11.67 -1.74
C ILE A 87 -3.73 -12.42 -0.75
N TYR A 88 -3.88 -13.74 -0.73
CA TYR A 88 -3.02 -14.64 0.02
C TYR A 88 -1.96 -15.27 -0.88
N HIS A 89 -0.68 -15.15 -0.53
CA HIS A 89 0.42 -15.76 -1.27
C HIS A 89 0.88 -17.05 -0.60
N LEU A 90 0.66 -18.18 -1.27
CA LEU A 90 0.87 -19.51 -0.69
C LEU A 90 2.34 -19.79 -0.36
N GLU A 91 3.27 -19.34 -1.22
CA GLU A 91 4.72 -19.55 -1.01
C GLU A 91 5.28 -18.70 0.14
N TRP A 92 4.61 -17.60 0.47
CA TRP A 92 5.08 -16.66 1.50
C TRP A 92 4.32 -16.79 2.81
N ASP A 93 3.23 -17.56 2.83
CA ASP A 93 2.30 -17.64 3.96
C ASP A 93 1.95 -16.23 4.48
N ASP A 94 1.68 -15.33 3.54
CA ASP A 94 1.47 -13.92 3.81
C ASP A 94 0.22 -13.44 3.07
N VAL A 95 -0.52 -12.56 3.73
CA VAL A 95 -1.70 -11.93 3.14
C VAL A 95 -1.41 -10.47 2.96
N GLY A 96 -1.74 -9.97 1.77
CA GLY A 96 -1.57 -8.57 1.44
C GLY A 96 -2.77 -7.99 0.75
N LYS A 97 -2.81 -6.65 0.72
CA LYS A 97 -3.84 -5.88 0.04
C LYS A 97 -3.26 -5.25 -1.22
N VAL A 98 -3.99 -5.34 -2.33
CA VAL A 98 -3.59 -4.67 -3.58
C VAL A 98 -3.69 -3.15 -3.39
N VAL A 99 -2.56 -2.47 -3.46
CA VAL A 99 -2.48 -1.00 -3.32
C VAL A 99 -2.49 -0.29 -4.66
N ALA A 100 -1.98 -0.93 -5.71
CA ALA A 100 -1.92 -0.34 -7.05
C ALA A 100 -1.91 -1.41 -8.14
N LYS A 101 -2.30 -1.00 -9.35
CA LYS A 101 -2.22 -1.81 -10.57
C LYS A 101 -1.53 -1.01 -11.66
N ARG A 102 -0.63 -1.66 -12.39
CA ARG A 102 0.16 -1.07 -13.48
C ARG A 102 0.07 -1.95 -14.71
N LYS A 103 -0.30 -1.35 -15.84
CA LYS A 103 -0.20 -1.98 -17.15
C LYS A 103 1.07 -1.50 -17.83
N THR A 104 1.88 -2.44 -18.30
CA THR A 104 3.08 -2.12 -19.09
C THR A 104 2.71 -2.12 -20.57
N SER A 105 3.39 -1.31 -21.40
CA SER A 105 3.15 -1.22 -22.85
C SER A 105 3.34 -2.56 -23.58
N ASP A 106 4.04 -3.50 -22.96
CA ASP A 106 4.25 -4.88 -23.41
C ASP A 106 2.99 -5.77 -23.28
N GLY A 107 1.91 -5.25 -22.69
CA GLY A 107 0.68 -6.00 -22.44
C GLY A 107 0.65 -6.73 -21.10
N THR A 108 1.80 -6.85 -20.42
CA THR A 108 1.87 -7.43 -19.06
C THR A 108 1.18 -6.54 -18.03
N GLN A 109 0.36 -7.14 -17.18
CA GLN A 109 -0.27 -6.49 -16.05
C GLN A 109 0.48 -6.87 -14.76
N SER A 110 0.72 -5.89 -13.89
CA SER A 110 1.32 -6.15 -12.59
C SER A 110 0.62 -5.34 -11.51
N ILE A 111 0.48 -5.96 -10.34
CA ILE A 111 -0.10 -5.36 -9.14
C ILE A 111 0.99 -5.09 -8.12
N THR A 112 0.82 -4.01 -7.35
CA THR A 112 1.55 -3.77 -6.13
C THR A 112 0.66 -4.19 -4.97
N VAL A 113 1.16 -5.10 -4.13
CA VAL A 113 0.48 -5.67 -2.98
C VAL A 113 1.27 -5.35 -1.72
N SER A 114 0.61 -4.75 -0.74
CA SER A 114 1.19 -4.52 0.58
C SER A 114 0.88 -5.71 1.48
N PHE A 115 1.88 -6.57 1.69
CA PHE A 115 1.84 -7.72 2.58
C PHE A 115 2.03 -7.32 4.04
N GLU A 116 1.49 -8.14 4.95
CA GLU A 116 1.53 -7.85 6.39
C GLU A 116 2.93 -8.07 6.97
N LYS A 117 3.61 -9.17 6.61
CA LYS A 117 4.97 -9.46 7.11
C LYS A 117 6.04 -8.92 6.17
N LEU A 118 5.82 -9.03 4.86
CA LEU A 118 6.81 -8.71 3.81
C LEU A 118 6.78 -7.26 3.30
N GLY A 119 5.75 -6.48 3.63
CA GLY A 119 5.57 -5.12 3.11
C GLY A 119 5.18 -5.07 1.63
N GLU A 120 5.53 -3.99 0.93
CA GLU A 120 5.11 -3.79 -0.46
C GLU A 120 5.90 -4.67 -1.45
N ARG A 121 5.18 -5.47 -2.24
CA ARG A 121 5.73 -6.33 -3.29
C ARG A 121 4.97 -6.18 -4.59
N ARG A 122 5.69 -6.32 -5.69
CA ARG A 122 5.10 -6.29 -7.02
C ARG A 122 4.93 -7.71 -7.54
N LEU A 123 3.71 -8.04 -7.94
CA LEU A 123 3.31 -9.32 -8.49
C LEU A 123 2.82 -9.14 -9.93
N ILE A 124 2.84 -10.22 -10.71
CA ILE A 124 2.37 -10.23 -12.10
C ILE A 124 0.99 -10.88 -12.12
N GLU A 125 0.05 -10.29 -12.83
CA GLU A 125 -1.28 -10.82 -13.03
C GLU A 125 -1.54 -10.99 -14.53
N ASN A 126 -2.55 -11.78 -14.89
CA ASN A 126 -2.93 -11.98 -16.29
C ASN A 126 -1.76 -12.48 -17.17
N LEU A 127 -0.94 -13.40 -16.64
CA LEU A 127 -0.01 -14.15 -17.47
C LEU A 127 -0.83 -15.17 -18.25
N ALA A 128 -1.14 -14.85 -19.50
CA ALA A 128 -1.78 -15.83 -20.38
C ALA A 128 -0.91 -17.09 -20.40
N PRO A 129 -1.46 -18.29 -20.14
CA PRO A 129 -0.70 -19.51 -20.30
C PRO A 129 -0.29 -19.55 -21.77
N SER A 130 1.00 -19.41 -22.05
CA SER A 130 1.52 -19.77 -23.36
C SER A 130 1.10 -21.22 -23.58
N ILE A 131 0.24 -21.40 -24.57
CA ILE A 131 -0.28 -22.69 -25.01
C ILE A 131 0.95 -23.51 -25.39
N GLU A 132 1.42 -24.37 -24.49
CA GLU A 132 2.29 -25.46 -24.89
C GLU A 132 1.41 -26.42 -25.68
N PRO A 133 1.64 -26.63 -26.99
CA PRO A 133 0.94 -27.69 -27.69
C PRO A 133 1.42 -29.00 -27.06
N LYS A 134 0.58 -29.62 -26.23
CA LYS A 134 0.68 -31.04 -25.91
C LYS A 134 0.46 -31.79 -27.23
N ILE A 135 1.52 -31.98 -27.99
CA ILE A 135 1.57 -33.00 -29.03
C ILE A 135 1.62 -34.32 -28.26
N ALA A 136 0.45 -34.85 -27.96
CA ALA A 136 0.31 -36.23 -27.53
C ALA A 136 0.67 -37.11 -28.73
N GLU A 137 1.85 -37.73 -28.66
CA GLU A 137 2.25 -38.79 -29.57
C GLU A 137 1.26 -39.96 -29.47
N ILE A 138 0.31 -40.01 -30.40
CA ILE A 138 -0.48 -41.21 -30.69
C ILE A 138 0.35 -42.08 -31.62
N ILE A 139 1.07 -43.03 -31.04
CA ILE A 139 1.66 -44.16 -31.76
C ILE A 139 0.62 -45.29 -31.76
N PRO A 140 -0.02 -45.62 -32.89
CA PRO A 140 -0.57 -46.95 -33.05
C PRO A 140 0.53 -47.85 -33.63
N ALA A 141 1.19 -48.58 -32.75
CA ALA A 141 1.79 -49.85 -33.11
C ALA A 141 0.61 -50.83 -33.31
N GLN A 142 0.38 -51.27 -34.55
CA GLN A 142 -0.34 -52.53 -34.73
C GLN A 142 0.21 -53.32 -35.91
N LEU A 143 0.61 -54.54 -35.56
CA LEU A 143 1.07 -55.65 -36.38
C LEU A 143 -0.08 -56.26 -37.17
#